data_AF-A0A0V0H6U4-F1
#
_entry.id   AF-A0A0V0H6U4-F1
#
_cell.length_a   1.000
_cell.length_b   1.000
_cell.length_c   1.000
_cell.angle_alpha   90.00
_cell.angle_beta   90.00
_cell.angle_gamma   90.00
#
_symmetry.space_group_name_H-M   'P 1'
#
loop_
_entity.id
_entity.type
_entity.pdbx_description
1 polymer ?
#
loop_
_entity_poly.entity_id
_entity_poly.type
_entity_poly.pdbx_seq_one_letter_code
_entity_poly.pdbx_strand_id
1 'polypeptide(L)'
;MRSSGHNVTALDLGASGINPKQALEIPHFSDYLSPLMEFMASLPADKKVVLVGHSFGGLGISKAMETFPDKISAAVFLSGLMPGPNINATTVYTKAINAVITQLGTRVTYDNGPTNPPTTVILGPQYLGTYIYQLSPIEDLALATTLVRPFYLYSAKDVSKEIVLSRKRYGSVKRVFIIAPENKAFEMEFLRLMIEK
;
A
#
# COMPACT_ATOMS: atom_id res chain seq x y z
N MET A 1 8.68 -18.73 5.84
CA MET A 1 8.18 -18.97 4.46
C MET A 1 9.17 -19.76 3.61
N ARG A 2 10.34 -19.22 3.20
CA ARG A 2 11.34 -20.00 2.44
C ARG A 2 11.88 -21.21 3.21
N SER A 3 12.23 -21.02 4.49
CA SER A 3 12.62 -22.10 5.41
C SER A 3 11.54 -23.17 5.61
N SER A 4 10.29 -22.84 5.32
CA SER A 4 9.13 -23.73 5.40
C SER A 4 8.81 -24.40 4.06
N GLY A 5 9.65 -24.23 3.03
CA GLY A 5 9.47 -24.83 1.71
C GLY A 5 8.57 -24.06 0.74
N HIS A 6 8.19 -22.82 1.05
CA HIS A 6 7.36 -22.00 0.16
C HIS A 6 8.17 -21.06 -0.74
N ASN A 7 7.72 -20.89 -1.98
CA ASN A 7 8.19 -19.82 -2.85
C ASN A 7 7.66 -18.47 -2.37
N VAL A 8 8.54 -17.47 -2.35
CA VAL A 8 8.22 -16.10 -1.91
C VAL A 8 8.88 -15.11 -2.84
N THR A 9 8.06 -14.18 -3.33
CA THR A 9 8.47 -12.99 -4.08
C THR A 9 8.07 -11.77 -3.27
N ALA A 10 9.04 -10.95 -2.88
CA ALA A 10 8.82 -9.62 -2.33
C ALA A 10 9.14 -8.61 -3.44
N LEU A 11 8.18 -7.76 -3.79
CA LEU A 11 8.30 -6.84 -4.91
C LEU A 11 8.55 -5.42 -4.41
N ASP A 12 9.45 -4.72 -5.08
CA ASP A 12 9.56 -3.27 -4.99
C ASP A 12 8.59 -2.63 -5.99
N LEU A 13 7.60 -1.88 -5.47
CA LEU A 13 6.72 -1.04 -6.27
C LEU A 13 7.49 0.16 -6.85
N GLY A 14 6.83 0.94 -7.70
CA GLY A 14 7.45 2.13 -8.31
C GLY A 14 8.06 3.04 -7.25
N ALA A 15 9.30 3.47 -7.47
CA ALA A 15 10.09 4.29 -6.54
C ALA A 15 10.22 3.77 -5.09
N SER A 16 9.99 2.47 -4.87
CA SER A 16 10.15 1.80 -3.59
C SER A 16 11.42 0.94 -3.60
N GLY A 17 12.03 0.70 -2.43
CA GLY A 17 13.23 -0.13 -2.31
C GLY A 17 14.31 0.23 -3.35
N ILE A 18 14.77 -0.76 -4.12
CA ILE A 18 15.78 -0.56 -5.18
C ILE A 18 15.17 -0.32 -6.57
N ASN A 19 13.86 -0.07 -6.69
CA ASN A 19 13.24 0.29 -7.96
C ASN A 19 13.92 1.55 -8.53
N PRO A 20 14.31 1.55 -9.82
CA PRO A 20 15.16 2.61 -10.39
C PRO A 20 14.43 3.96 -10.52
N LYS A 21 13.09 3.98 -10.57
CA LYS A 21 12.32 5.22 -10.68
C LYS A 21 12.41 6.03 -9.40
N GLN A 22 12.39 7.35 -9.52
CA GLN A 22 12.20 8.30 -8.43
C GLN A 22 10.73 8.70 -8.33
N ALA A 23 10.30 9.13 -7.14
CA ALA A 23 8.89 9.45 -6.87
C ALA A 23 8.31 10.48 -7.87
N LEU A 24 9.09 11.49 -8.25
CA LEU A 24 8.68 12.52 -9.20
C LEU A 24 8.55 12.02 -10.65
N GLU A 25 9.17 10.89 -11.00
CA GLU A 25 9.07 10.29 -12.34
C GLU A 25 7.81 9.44 -12.53
N ILE A 26 7.07 9.17 -11.45
CA ILE A 26 5.88 8.29 -11.44
C ILE A 26 4.66 9.01 -10.84
N PRO A 27 4.22 10.13 -11.44
CA PRO A 27 3.12 10.94 -10.90
C PRO A 27 1.75 10.26 -11.06
N HIS A 28 1.67 9.16 -11.80
CA HIS A 28 0.45 8.37 -11.97
C HIS A 28 0.47 7.12 -11.09
N PHE A 29 -0.67 6.80 -10.49
CA PHE A 29 -0.80 5.71 -9.56
C PHE A 29 -0.60 4.34 -10.23
N SER A 30 -0.92 4.26 -11.53
CA SER A 30 -0.61 3.09 -12.36
C SER A 30 0.89 2.80 -12.43
N ASP A 31 1.75 3.82 -12.50
CA ASP A 31 3.20 3.67 -12.54
C ASP A 31 3.75 3.12 -11.22
N TYR A 32 3.15 3.51 -10.09
CA TYR A 32 3.48 2.94 -8.79
C TYR A 32 3.16 1.45 -8.71
N LEU A 33 2.00 1.05 -9.25
CA LEU A 33 1.51 -0.32 -9.20
C LEU A 33 2.10 -1.23 -10.28
N SER A 34 2.76 -0.67 -11.29
CA SER A 34 3.21 -1.42 -12.47
C SER A 34 4.04 -2.67 -12.14
N PRO A 35 4.98 -2.68 -11.16
CA PRO A 35 5.77 -3.88 -10.89
C PRO A 35 4.93 -5.06 -10.41
N LEU A 36 3.88 -4.80 -9.62
CA LEU A 36 2.93 -5.84 -9.21
C LEU A 36 2.09 -6.32 -10.38
N MET A 37 1.62 -5.40 -11.24
CA MET A 37 0.77 -5.74 -12.38
C MET A 37 1.53 -6.57 -13.42
N GLU A 38 2.79 -6.22 -13.69
CA GLU A 38 3.71 -6.96 -14.56
C GLU A 38 4.00 -8.36 -14.00
N PHE A 39 4.30 -8.45 -12.70
CA PHE A 39 4.49 -9.74 -12.03
C PHE A 39 3.26 -10.63 -12.19
N MET A 40 2.07 -10.11 -11.88
CA MET A 40 0.82 -10.88 -11.99
C MET A 40 0.48 -11.27 -13.43
N ALA A 41 0.80 -10.42 -14.40
CA ALA A 41 0.65 -10.73 -15.82
C ALA A 41 1.57 -11.89 -16.23
N SER A 42 2.81 -11.92 -15.74
CA SER A 42 3.82 -12.93 -16.06
C SER A 42 3.54 -14.33 -15.49
N LEU A 43 2.69 -14.44 -14.46
CA LEU A 43 2.35 -15.72 -13.85
C LEU A 43 1.66 -16.66 -14.88
N PRO A 44 2.08 -17.94 -14.96
CA PRO A 44 1.38 -18.94 -15.77
C PRO A 44 -0.10 -19.07 -15.37
N ALA A 45 -0.97 -19.37 -16.34
CA ALA A 45 -2.41 -19.42 -16.13
C ALA A 45 -2.86 -20.49 -15.11
N ASP A 46 -2.08 -21.57 -14.94
CA ASP A 46 -2.32 -22.66 -14.00
C ASP A 46 -1.80 -22.37 -12.58
N LYS A 47 -1.03 -21.29 -12.39
CA LYS A 47 -0.44 -20.93 -11.09
C LYS A 47 -1.30 -19.91 -10.36
N LYS A 48 -1.54 -20.19 -9.08
CA LYS A 48 -2.18 -19.25 -8.15
C LYS A 48 -1.21 -18.80 -7.07
N VAL A 49 -1.37 -17.56 -6.63
CA VAL A 49 -0.58 -16.97 -5.55
C VAL A 49 -1.46 -16.55 -4.38
N VAL A 50 -0.85 -16.54 -3.19
CA VAL A 50 -1.39 -15.79 -2.05
C VAL A 50 -0.79 -14.39 -2.12
N LEU A 51 -1.63 -13.38 -2.28
CA LEU A 51 -1.19 -11.98 -2.25
C LEU A 51 -1.30 -11.43 -0.83
N VAL A 52 -0.26 -10.74 -0.37
CA VAL A 52 -0.24 -10.08 0.93
C VAL A 52 0.06 -8.59 0.72
N GLY A 53 -0.89 -7.73 1.08
CA GLY A 53 -0.77 -6.29 1.01
C GLY A 53 -0.69 -5.71 2.42
N HIS A 54 0.45 -5.10 2.75
CA HIS A 54 0.65 -4.39 4.02
C HIS A 54 0.32 -2.91 3.86
N SER A 55 -0.42 -2.33 4.81
CA SER A 55 -0.73 -0.90 4.85
C SER A 55 -1.23 -0.40 3.48
N PHE A 56 -0.56 0.58 2.89
CA PHE A 56 -0.86 1.14 1.58
C PHE A 56 -0.86 0.11 0.43
N GLY A 57 -0.07 -0.96 0.55
CA GLY A 57 -0.03 -2.07 -0.40
C GLY A 57 -1.37 -2.80 -0.56
N GLY A 58 -2.31 -2.61 0.38
CA GLY A 58 -3.70 -3.04 0.24
C GLY A 58 -4.35 -2.57 -1.07
N LEU A 59 -4.14 -1.32 -1.48
CA LEU A 59 -4.68 -0.80 -2.75
C LEU A 59 -4.09 -1.52 -3.97
N GLY A 60 -2.79 -1.85 -3.92
CA GLY A 60 -2.13 -2.59 -4.99
C GLY A 60 -2.69 -4.00 -5.15
N ILE A 61 -2.85 -4.74 -4.05
CA ILE A 61 -3.45 -6.07 -4.13
C ILE A 61 -4.93 -6.01 -4.52
N SER A 62 -5.69 -4.97 -4.13
CA SER A 62 -7.06 -4.77 -4.60
C SER A 62 -7.13 -4.59 -6.12
N LYS A 63 -6.21 -3.83 -6.73
CA LYS A 63 -6.10 -3.73 -8.19
C LYS A 63 -5.77 -5.08 -8.82
N ALA A 64 -4.80 -5.81 -8.27
CA ALA A 64 -4.43 -7.13 -8.78
C ALA A 64 -5.60 -8.14 -8.68
N MET A 65 -6.41 -8.07 -7.63
CA MET A 65 -7.63 -8.87 -7.47
C MET A 65 -8.70 -8.54 -8.52
N GLU A 66 -8.87 -7.27 -8.87
CA GLU A 66 -9.76 -6.90 -9.96
C GLU A 66 -9.21 -7.38 -11.31
N THR A 67 -7.92 -7.22 -11.57
CA THR A 67 -7.35 -7.54 -12.90
C THR A 67 -7.10 -9.05 -13.10
N PHE A 68 -6.69 -9.78 -12.08
CA PHE A 68 -6.28 -11.19 -12.16
C PHE A 68 -6.94 -12.09 -11.08
N PRO A 69 -8.27 -12.04 -10.90
CA PRO A 69 -8.94 -12.78 -9.82
C PRO A 69 -8.65 -14.29 -9.86
N ASP A 70 -8.55 -14.87 -11.06
CA ASP A 70 -8.34 -16.32 -11.23
C ASP A 70 -6.93 -16.79 -10.85
N LYS A 71 -5.95 -15.87 -10.82
CA LYS A 71 -4.56 -16.13 -10.43
C LYS A 71 -4.30 -15.99 -8.93
N ILE A 72 -5.32 -15.68 -8.13
CA ILE A 72 -5.17 -15.40 -6.71
C ILE A 72 -5.97 -16.42 -5.90
N SER A 73 -5.29 -17.22 -5.08
CA SER A 73 -5.97 -18.19 -4.20
C SER A 73 -6.58 -17.53 -2.96
N ALA A 74 -5.88 -16.52 -2.41
CA ALA A 74 -6.35 -15.68 -1.32
C ALA A 74 -5.59 -14.34 -1.33
N ALA A 75 -6.25 -13.29 -0.86
CA ALA A 75 -5.67 -11.98 -0.62
C ALA A 75 -5.68 -11.68 0.89
N VAL A 76 -4.54 -11.27 1.43
CA VAL A 76 -4.35 -10.97 2.85
C VAL A 76 -4.03 -9.49 2.99
N PHE A 77 -4.86 -8.76 3.73
CA PHE A 77 -4.67 -7.36 4.07
C PHE A 77 -4.08 -7.29 5.48
N LEU A 78 -2.77 -7.03 5.59
CA LEU A 78 -2.08 -6.88 6.87
C LEU A 78 -2.10 -5.41 7.28
N SER A 79 -2.98 -5.05 8.21
CA SER A 79 -3.32 -3.66 8.52
C SER A 79 -3.47 -2.82 7.24
N GLY A 80 -4.03 -3.43 6.19
CA GLY A 80 -3.98 -2.95 4.82
C GLY A 80 -5.17 -2.09 4.47
N LEU A 81 -4.97 -1.14 3.55
CA LEU A 81 -6.05 -0.35 2.96
C LEU A 81 -6.93 -1.26 2.11
N MET A 82 -8.12 -1.58 2.61
CA MET A 82 -9.06 -2.50 1.98
C MET A 82 -10.35 -1.77 1.58
N PRO A 83 -10.40 -1.11 0.42
CA PRO A 83 -11.66 -0.59 -0.11
C PRO A 83 -12.70 -1.71 -0.26
N GLY A 84 -13.95 -1.37 0.01
CA GLY A 84 -15.05 -2.32 0.04
C GLY A 84 -16.35 -1.71 -0.47
N PRO A 85 -17.46 -2.46 -0.44
CA PRO A 85 -18.76 -1.98 -0.88
C PRO A 85 -19.22 -0.70 -0.16
N ASN A 86 -18.82 -0.53 1.10
CA ASN A 86 -19.26 0.58 1.97
C ASN A 86 -18.27 1.75 2.01
N ILE A 87 -17.03 1.54 1.56
CA ILE A 87 -16.00 2.57 1.57
C ILE A 87 -15.16 2.49 0.31
N ASN A 88 -15.24 3.54 -0.52
CA ASN A 88 -14.53 3.60 -1.78
C ASN A 88 -13.02 3.83 -1.58
N ALA A 89 -12.23 3.49 -2.60
CA ALA A 89 -10.78 3.60 -2.57
C ALA A 89 -10.28 5.02 -2.27
N THR A 90 -10.95 6.05 -2.78
CA THR A 90 -10.60 7.44 -2.52
C THR A 90 -10.76 7.81 -1.05
N THR A 91 -11.83 7.35 -0.40
CA THR A 91 -12.08 7.65 1.02
C THR A 91 -11.05 6.96 1.91
N VAL A 92 -10.74 5.69 1.62
CA VAL A 92 -9.68 4.94 2.31
C VAL A 92 -8.32 5.63 2.11
N TYR A 93 -7.99 5.96 0.87
CA TYR A 93 -6.73 6.64 0.51
C TYR A 93 -6.58 7.99 1.22
N THR A 94 -7.58 8.88 1.11
CA THR A 94 -7.52 10.21 1.71
C THR A 94 -7.40 10.14 3.23
N LYS A 95 -8.14 9.24 3.89
CA LYS A 95 -8.02 9.03 5.35
C LYS A 95 -6.61 8.56 5.72
N ALA A 96 -6.05 7.60 4.98
CA ALA A 96 -4.72 7.08 5.22
C ALA A 96 -3.62 8.14 5.03
N ILE A 97 -3.67 8.90 3.93
CA ILE A 97 -2.70 9.99 3.68
C ILE A 97 -2.79 11.06 4.75
N ASN A 98 -4.01 11.51 5.11
CA ASN A 98 -4.21 12.50 6.16
C ASN A 98 -3.67 12.03 7.52
N ALA A 99 -3.81 10.74 7.84
CA ALA A 99 -3.28 10.17 9.08
C ALA A 99 -1.74 10.18 9.14
N VAL A 100 -1.05 10.30 7.99
CA VAL A 100 0.41 10.32 7.89
C VAL A 100 0.97 11.75 7.77
N ILE A 101 0.41 12.58 6.88
CA ILE A 101 0.95 13.92 6.57
C ILE A 101 0.78 14.92 7.73
N THR A 102 -0.18 14.67 8.62
CA THR A 102 -0.45 15.51 9.79
C THR A 102 0.45 15.19 10.98
N GLN A 103 1.24 14.11 10.90
CA GLN A 103 2.03 13.61 12.02
C GLN A 103 3.38 14.29 12.11
N LEU A 104 3.85 14.46 13.34
CA LEU A 104 5.11 15.10 13.62
C LEU A 104 6.29 14.24 13.12
N GLY A 105 7.24 14.87 12.46
CA GLY A 105 8.36 14.19 11.80
C GLY A 105 8.09 13.78 10.35
N THR A 106 6.86 13.87 9.85
CA THR A 106 6.56 13.74 8.42
C THR A 106 6.78 15.07 7.70
N ARG A 107 7.29 15.04 6.47
CA ARG A 107 7.52 16.23 5.63
C ARG A 107 6.86 16.04 4.27
N VAL A 108 6.43 17.13 3.66
CA VAL A 108 5.95 17.14 2.26
C VAL A 108 6.79 18.08 1.41
N THR A 109 6.85 17.82 0.10
CA THR A 109 7.52 18.68 -0.89
C THR A 109 6.52 19.32 -1.84
N TYR A 110 6.93 20.41 -2.50
CA TYR A 110 6.11 21.18 -3.44
C TYR A 110 6.89 21.38 -4.75
N ASP A 111 7.27 20.29 -5.40
CA ASP A 111 8.14 20.31 -6.60
C ASP A 111 7.45 20.96 -7.81
N ASN A 112 6.11 21.02 -7.79
CA ASN A 112 5.30 21.73 -8.78
C ASN A 112 5.01 23.19 -8.39
N GLY A 113 5.66 23.72 -7.37
CA GLY A 113 5.48 25.09 -6.87
C GLY A 113 4.49 25.21 -5.69
N PRO A 114 4.60 26.29 -4.90
CA PRO A 114 3.92 26.42 -3.60
C PRO A 114 2.40 26.63 -3.69
N THR A 115 1.89 27.00 -4.86
CA THR A 115 0.44 27.16 -5.10
C THR A 115 -0.25 25.87 -5.54
N ASN A 116 0.52 24.81 -5.82
CA ASN A 116 0.02 23.50 -6.17
C ASN A 116 -0.04 22.58 -4.95
N PRO A 117 -0.81 21.47 -5.01
CA PRO A 117 -0.78 20.45 -3.97
C PRO A 117 0.64 19.90 -3.73
N PRO A 118 0.95 19.41 -2.52
CA PRO A 118 2.24 18.78 -2.25
C PRO A 118 2.46 17.56 -3.16
N THR A 119 3.68 17.38 -3.62
CA THR A 119 4.09 16.38 -4.61
C THR A 119 4.54 15.07 -3.98
N THR A 120 5.35 15.12 -2.91
CA THR A 120 5.80 13.91 -2.22
C THR A 120 5.65 14.04 -0.71
N VAL A 121 5.62 12.90 -0.03
CA VAL A 121 5.71 12.77 1.43
C VAL A 121 6.97 11.98 1.80
N ILE A 122 7.65 12.44 2.85
CA ILE A 122 8.87 11.85 3.40
C ILE A 122 8.64 11.56 4.87
N LEU A 123 8.81 10.30 5.27
CA LEU A 123 8.65 9.87 6.66
C LEU A 123 9.98 10.07 7.40
N GLY A 124 9.99 10.95 8.41
CA GLY A 124 11.18 11.20 9.20
C GLY A 124 11.39 10.17 10.32
N PRO A 125 12.61 10.11 10.89
CA PRO A 125 12.96 9.13 11.93
C PRO A 125 12.05 9.16 13.16
N GLN A 126 11.59 10.35 13.57
CA GLN A 126 10.70 10.49 14.73
C GLN A 126 9.33 9.85 14.48
N TYR A 127 8.78 10.04 13.28
CA TYR A 127 7.52 9.38 12.89
C TYR A 127 7.69 7.87 12.84
N LEU A 128 8.76 7.39 12.19
CA LEU A 128 9.08 5.97 12.10
C LEU A 128 9.22 5.32 13.48
N GLY A 129 9.99 5.91 14.40
CA GLY A 129 10.19 5.36 15.74
C GLY A 129 8.94 5.40 16.64
N THR A 130 8.08 6.40 16.46
CA THR A 130 6.91 6.60 17.36
C THR A 130 5.68 5.80 16.91
N TYR A 131 5.44 5.73 15.59
CA TYR A 131 4.18 5.22 15.04
C TYR A 131 4.32 3.92 14.25
N ILE A 132 5.52 3.59 13.74
CA ILE A 132 5.73 2.44 12.85
C ILE A 132 6.55 1.33 13.53
N TYR A 133 7.67 1.69 14.15
CA TYR A 133 8.68 0.75 14.69
C TYR A 133 8.76 0.77 16.23
N GLN A 134 7.76 1.33 16.92
CA GLN A 134 7.77 1.51 18.38
C GLN A 134 7.83 0.21 19.20
N LEU A 135 7.49 -0.93 18.57
CA LEU A 135 7.59 -2.27 19.16
C LEU A 135 8.60 -3.16 18.44
N SER A 136 9.39 -2.60 17.53
CA SER A 136 10.40 -3.32 16.77
C SER A 136 11.77 -3.21 17.45
N PRO A 137 12.68 -4.16 17.20
CA PRO A 137 14.11 -3.99 17.50
C PRO A 137 14.65 -2.67 16.94
N ILE A 138 15.59 -2.05 17.65
CA ILE A 138 16.15 -0.75 17.25
C ILE A 138 16.93 -0.84 15.93
N GLU A 139 17.46 -2.01 15.62
CA GLU A 139 18.15 -2.32 14.37
C GLU A 139 17.21 -2.21 13.17
N ASP A 140 15.94 -2.59 13.32
CA ASP A 140 14.93 -2.47 12.25
C ASP A 140 14.55 -1.00 12.02
N LEU A 141 14.45 -0.20 13.09
CA LEU A 141 14.26 1.25 12.96
C LEU A 141 15.47 1.89 12.26
N ALA A 142 16.70 1.54 12.68
CA ALA A 142 17.91 2.03 12.05
C ALA A 142 17.94 1.69 10.56
N LEU A 143 17.67 0.44 10.20
CA LEU A 143 17.56 -0.01 8.82
C LEU A 143 16.50 0.80 8.05
N ALA A 144 15.30 0.95 8.60
CA ALA A 144 14.21 1.69 7.97
C ALA A 144 14.59 3.15 7.68
N THR A 145 15.29 3.82 8.60
CA THR A 145 15.73 5.21 8.39
C THR A 145 16.75 5.36 7.25
N THR A 146 17.48 4.30 6.90
CA THR A 146 18.41 4.29 5.76
C THR A 146 17.76 3.92 4.42
N LEU A 147 16.59 3.26 4.46
CA LEU A 147 15.94 2.69 3.27
C LEU A 147 14.64 3.38 2.87
N VAL A 148 14.00 4.13 3.76
CA VAL A 148 12.74 4.82 3.43
C VAL A 148 12.95 5.82 2.31
N ARG A 149 12.04 5.82 1.33
CA ARG A 149 12.08 6.71 0.15
C ARG A 149 10.87 7.62 0.12
N PRO A 150 10.95 8.80 -0.52
CA PRO A 150 9.78 9.65 -0.75
C PRO A 150 8.67 8.90 -1.48
N PHE A 151 7.43 9.11 -1.07
CA PHE A 151 6.23 8.59 -1.73
C PHE A 151 5.51 9.72 -2.46
N TYR A 152 5.14 9.51 -3.73
CA TYR A 152 4.39 10.52 -4.49
C TYR A 152 2.95 10.61 -3.99
N LEU A 153 2.46 11.83 -3.74
CA LEU A 153 1.10 12.08 -3.27
C LEU A 153 0.14 12.10 -4.47
N TYR A 154 -0.31 10.90 -4.86
CA TYR A 154 -1.28 10.71 -5.93
C TYR A 154 -2.59 11.47 -5.67
N SER A 155 -3.17 12.03 -6.73
CA SER A 155 -4.46 12.70 -6.59
C SER A 155 -5.57 11.68 -6.31
N ALA A 156 -6.56 12.07 -5.49
CA ALA A 156 -7.77 11.28 -5.25
C ALA A 156 -8.48 10.83 -6.53
N LYS A 157 -8.43 11.66 -7.58
CA LYS A 157 -9.00 11.38 -8.92
C LYS A 157 -8.22 10.31 -9.67
N ASP A 158 -6.91 10.28 -9.50
CA ASP A 158 -6.05 9.28 -10.14
C ASP A 158 -6.23 7.91 -9.46
N VAL A 159 -6.24 7.91 -8.12
CA VAL A 159 -6.55 6.70 -7.33
C VAL A 159 -7.94 6.15 -7.63
N SER A 160 -8.96 7.01 -7.80
CA SER A 160 -10.32 6.54 -8.10
C SER A 160 -10.47 5.93 -9.49
N LYS A 161 -9.71 6.44 -10.47
CA LYS A 161 -9.66 5.87 -11.81
C LYS A 161 -8.94 4.54 -11.84
N GLU A 162 -7.87 4.40 -11.05
CA GLU A 162 -7.11 3.15 -11.05
C GLU A 162 -7.74 2.05 -10.21
N ILE A 163 -8.32 2.39 -9.05
CA ILE A 163 -8.90 1.41 -8.13
C ILE A 163 -10.43 1.35 -8.33
N VAL A 164 -10.83 0.80 -9.47
CA VAL A 164 -12.22 0.48 -9.80
C VAL A 164 -12.46 -0.99 -9.51
N LEU A 165 -13.31 -1.30 -8.54
CA LEU A 165 -13.49 -2.66 -8.03
C LEU A 165 -14.92 -3.15 -8.26
N SER A 166 -15.06 -4.42 -8.66
CA SER A 166 -16.36 -5.04 -8.92
C SER A 166 -16.62 -6.24 -8.01
N ARG A 167 -17.90 -6.51 -7.70
CA ARG A 167 -18.29 -7.72 -6.95
C ARG A 167 -17.93 -9.01 -7.71
N LYS A 168 -17.97 -8.98 -9.04
CA LYS A 168 -17.71 -10.15 -9.90
C LYS A 168 -16.23 -10.56 -9.93
N ARG A 169 -15.31 -9.59 -9.81
CA ARG A 169 -13.87 -9.81 -9.93
C ARG A 169 -13.16 -9.64 -8.59
N TYR A 170 -12.96 -8.40 -8.12
CA TYR A 170 -12.41 -8.17 -6.78
C TYR A 170 -13.17 -8.93 -5.67
N GLY A 171 -14.51 -8.92 -5.72
CA GLY A 171 -15.35 -9.57 -4.72
C GLY A 171 -15.37 -11.11 -4.76
N SER A 172 -14.87 -11.73 -5.83
CA SER A 172 -14.83 -13.21 -5.95
C SER A 172 -13.58 -13.83 -5.29
N VAL A 173 -12.54 -13.02 -5.05
CA VAL A 173 -11.31 -13.46 -4.40
C VAL A 173 -11.51 -13.59 -2.88
N LYS A 174 -11.05 -14.71 -2.29
CA LYS A 174 -11.07 -14.91 -0.84
C LYS A 174 -10.19 -13.86 -0.16
N ARG A 175 -10.73 -13.17 0.85
CA ARG A 175 -10.02 -12.12 1.60
C ARG A 175 -9.84 -12.50 3.06
N VAL A 176 -8.66 -12.19 3.60
CA VAL A 176 -8.32 -12.26 5.01
C VAL A 176 -7.82 -10.89 5.43
N PHE A 177 -8.26 -10.40 6.58
CA PHE A 177 -7.74 -9.16 7.16
C PHE A 177 -7.02 -9.50 8.47
N ILE A 178 -5.79 -9.04 8.63
CA ILE A 178 -4.99 -9.21 9.84
C ILE A 178 -4.82 -7.84 10.47
N ILE A 179 -5.36 -7.66 11.68
CA ILE A 179 -5.19 -6.44 12.47
C ILE A 179 -3.96 -6.61 13.36
N ALA A 180 -3.05 -5.64 13.32
CA ALA A 180 -2.03 -5.49 14.36
C ALA A 180 -2.63 -4.64 15.50
N PRO A 181 -2.86 -5.20 16.70
CA PRO A 181 -3.64 -4.51 17.74
C PRO A 181 -2.94 -3.25 18.29
N GLU A 182 -1.61 -3.26 18.33
CA GLU A 182 -0.77 -2.15 18.79
C GLU A 182 -0.37 -1.18 17.65
N ASN A 183 -1.10 -1.21 16.54
CA ASN A 183 -0.84 -0.31 15.40
C ASN A 183 -1.13 1.14 15.81
N LYS A 184 -0.11 2.01 15.71
CA LYS A 184 -0.23 3.44 15.97
C LYS A 184 -0.34 4.28 14.69
N ALA A 185 -0.08 3.69 13.52
CA ALA A 185 -0.16 4.37 12.23
C ALA A 185 -1.61 4.59 11.78
N PHE A 186 -2.48 3.61 12.07
CA PHE A 186 -3.91 3.67 11.77
C PHE A 186 -4.73 3.35 13.01
N GLU A 187 -5.72 4.21 13.30
CA GLU A 187 -6.69 3.98 14.36
C GLU A 187 -7.48 2.68 14.13
N MET A 188 -7.81 1.99 15.22
CA MET A 188 -8.51 0.71 15.15
C MET A 188 -9.91 0.87 14.54
N GLU A 189 -10.58 1.98 14.81
CA GLU A 189 -11.85 2.37 14.21
C GLU A 189 -11.75 2.45 12.68
N PHE A 190 -10.66 3.02 12.16
CA PHE A 190 -10.43 3.10 10.72
C PHE A 190 -10.21 1.73 10.09
N LEU A 191 -9.43 0.85 10.74
CA LEU A 191 -9.24 -0.53 10.26
C LEU A 191 -10.55 -1.33 10.29
N ARG A 192 -11.36 -1.19 11.35
CA ARG A 192 -12.66 -1.86 11.48
C ARG A 192 -13.67 -1.40 10.44
N LEU A 193 -13.71 -0.10 10.14
CA LEU A 193 -14.58 0.46 9.11
C LEU A 193 -14.37 -0.20 7.72
N MET A 194 -13.15 -0.66 7.42
CA MET A 194 -12.85 -1.37 6.17
C MET A 194 -13.30 -2.85 6.17
N ILE A 195 -13.52 -3.43 7.35
CA ILE A 195 -13.92 -4.83 7.53
C ILE A 195 -15.45 -4.98 7.62
N GLU A 196 -16.13 -3.95 8.15
CA GLU A 196 -17.58 -3.94 8.30
C GLU A 196 -18.31 -4.14 6.96
N LYS A 197 -19.25 -5.10 6.97
CA LYS A 197 -19.99 -5.59 5.79
C LYS A 197 -21.12 -4.68 5.38
#